data_AF-A0A3P1CEP8-F1
#
_entry.id   AF-A0A3P1CEP8-F1
#
_cell.length_a   1.000
_cell.length_b   1.000
_cell.length_c   1.000
_cell.angle_alpha   90.00
_cell.angle_beta   90.00
_cell.angle_gamma   90.00
#
_symmetry.space_group_name_H-M   'P 1'
#
loop_
_entity.id
_entity.type
_entity.pdbx_description
1 polymer ?
#
loop_
_entity_poly.entity_id
_entity_poly.type
_entity_poly.pdbx_seq_one_letter_code
_entity_poly.pdbx_strand_id
1 'polypeptide(L)'
;MLNKRTKYILLGVVIFLVGYMVYDAGSEPGIKDLKGAYREVAMYRNENNTGPIVRIYAVAVTDTSWEDMRKYGDFMLYTKYGTTRVYFFPEGQPAPTELSPKKPNFDKKYEQACLAVYEKDAMSQVTFRKKPFTQQTAEERHELIVGAK
;
A
#
# COMPACT_ATOMS: atom_id res chain seq x y z
N MET A 1 -27.36 -36.26 -28.12
CA MET A 1 -27.60 -34.80 -28.22
C MET A 1 -28.50 -34.37 -27.07
N LEU A 2 -28.16 -33.33 -26.30
CA LEU A 2 -29.04 -32.82 -25.24
C LEU A 2 -30.38 -32.34 -25.82
N ASN A 3 -31.47 -32.60 -25.11
CA ASN A 3 -32.78 -32.08 -25.49
C ASN A 3 -32.82 -30.53 -25.35
N LYS A 4 -33.69 -29.86 -26.10
CA LYS A 4 -33.77 -28.38 -26.11
C LYS A 4 -34.03 -27.80 -24.72
N ARG A 5 -34.86 -28.45 -23.89
CA ARG A 5 -35.18 -27.99 -22.52
C ARG A 5 -33.94 -27.99 -21.62
N THR A 6 -33.16 -29.07 -21.62
CA THR A 6 -31.92 -29.18 -20.85
C THR A 6 -30.90 -28.14 -21.30
N LYS A 7 -30.82 -27.83 -22.61
CA LYS A 7 -29.94 -26.75 -23.11
C LYS A 7 -30.36 -25.37 -22.58
N TYR A 8 -31.66 -25.06 -22.57
CA TYR A 8 -32.14 -23.78 -22.02
C TYR A 8 -31.95 -23.68 -20.51
N ILE A 9 -32.13 -24.78 -19.77
CA ILE A 9 -31.85 -24.82 -18.32
C ILE A 9 -30.36 -24.56 -18.07
N LEU A 10 -29.46 -25.24 -18.79
CA LEU A 10 -28.02 -25.03 -18.66
C LEU A 10 -27.62 -23.59 -19.01
N LEU A 11 -28.20 -23.02 -20.07
CA LEU A 11 -27.95 -21.63 -20.44
C LEU A 11 -28.39 -20.66 -19.33
N GLY A 12 -29.57 -20.89 -18.74
CA GLY A 12 -30.06 -20.10 -17.61
C GLY A 12 -29.15 -20.17 -16.39
N VAL A 13 -28.65 -21.37 -16.05
CA VAL A 13 -27.67 -21.57 -14.97
C VAL A 13 -26.37 -20.82 -15.24
N VAL A 14 -25.84 -20.90 -16.46
CA VAL A 14 -24.62 -20.16 -16.84
C VAL A 14 -24.82 -18.66 -16.71
N ILE A 15 -25.93 -18.12 -17.21
CA ILE A 15 -26.24 -16.69 -17.10
C ILE A 15 -26.35 -16.26 -15.63
N PHE A 16 -27.02 -17.08 -14.81
CA PHE A 16 -27.14 -16.81 -13.37
C PHE A 16 -25.77 -16.80 -12.68
N LEU A 17 -24.91 -17.79 -12.94
CA LEU A 17 -23.57 -17.85 -12.36
C LEU A 17 -22.70 -16.67 -12.80
N VAL A 18 -22.74 -16.30 -14.07
CA VAL A 18 -21.99 -15.13 -14.58
C VAL A 18 -22.50 -13.84 -13.92
N GLY A 19 -23.83 -13.67 -13.83
CA GLY A 19 -24.43 -12.50 -13.16
C GLY A 19 -24.02 -12.41 -11.68
N TYR A 20 -23.99 -13.54 -10.98
CA TYR A 20 -23.53 -13.62 -9.61
C TYR A 20 -22.04 -13.25 -9.48
N MET A 21 -21.16 -13.78 -10.34
CA MET A 21 -19.73 -13.47 -10.32
C MET A 21 -19.45 -11.98 -10.56
N VAL A 22 -20.20 -11.34 -11.46
CA VAL A 22 -20.06 -9.88 -11.72
C VAL A 22 -20.50 -9.07 -10.50
N TYR A 23 -21.61 -9.45 -9.87
CA TYR A 23 -22.09 -8.80 -8.65
C TYR A 23 -21.10 -8.96 -7.49
N ASP A 24 -20.57 -10.16 -7.30
CA ASP A 24 -19.60 -10.51 -6.26
C ASP A 24 -18.31 -9.70 -6.42
N ALA A 25 -17.72 -9.71 -7.63
CA ALA A 25 -16.51 -8.93 -7.93
C ALA A 25 -16.71 -7.41 -7.77
N GLY A 26 -17.91 -6.88 -8.04
CA GLY A 26 -18.22 -5.47 -7.84
C GLY A 26 -18.46 -5.07 -6.37
N SER A 27 -18.73 -6.05 -5.50
CA SER A 27 -19.05 -5.87 -4.09
C SER A 27 -17.83 -6.05 -3.16
N GLU A 28 -16.67 -6.39 -3.71
CA GLU A 28 -15.43 -6.49 -2.95
C GLU A 28 -15.03 -5.12 -2.37
N PRO A 29 -14.70 -5.04 -1.07
CA PRO A 29 -14.19 -3.81 -0.47
C PRO A 29 -12.89 -3.36 -1.13
N GLY A 30 -12.75 -2.07 -1.38
CA GLY A 30 -11.53 -1.47 -1.91
C GLY A 30 -11.14 -0.17 -1.21
N ILE A 31 -10.18 0.55 -1.80
CA ILE A 31 -9.66 1.82 -1.27
C ILE A 31 -10.79 2.87 -1.08
N LYS A 32 -11.79 2.87 -1.96
CA LYS A 32 -12.95 3.78 -1.92
C LYS A 32 -13.85 3.60 -0.69
N ASP A 33 -13.76 2.46 -0.02
CA ASP A 33 -14.60 2.10 1.14
C ASP A 33 -13.92 2.47 2.47
N LEU A 34 -12.71 3.05 2.43
CA LEU A 34 -11.99 3.57 3.59
C LEU A 34 -12.55 4.93 4.01
N LYS A 35 -12.50 5.26 5.31
CA LYS A 35 -13.12 6.49 5.84
C LYS A 35 -12.40 7.79 5.43
N GLY A 36 -11.13 7.71 5.08
CA GLY A 36 -10.31 8.84 4.64
C GLY A 36 -10.11 8.88 3.12
N ALA A 37 -9.72 10.05 2.60
CA ALA A 37 -9.20 10.15 1.24
C ALA A 37 -7.73 9.74 1.24
N TYR A 38 -7.36 8.92 0.25
CA TYR A 38 -5.99 8.46 0.03
C TYR A 38 -5.58 8.86 -1.37
N ARG A 39 -4.58 9.73 -1.46
CA ARG A 39 -4.07 10.24 -2.74
C ARG A 39 -2.61 9.86 -2.90
N GLU A 40 -2.31 9.07 -3.92
CA GLU A 40 -0.93 8.80 -4.32
C GLU A 40 -0.27 10.11 -4.78
N VAL A 41 0.83 10.48 -4.11
CA VAL A 41 1.64 11.67 -4.39
C VAL A 41 2.80 11.30 -5.31
N ALA A 42 3.40 10.13 -5.08
CA ALA A 42 4.49 9.61 -5.87
C ALA A 42 4.52 8.08 -5.81
N MET A 43 5.03 7.48 -6.88
CA MET A 43 5.26 6.04 -6.95
C MET A 43 6.60 5.78 -7.63
N TYR A 44 7.33 4.82 -7.07
CA TYR A 44 8.51 4.24 -7.68
C TYR A 44 8.29 2.75 -7.91
N ARG A 45 8.69 2.28 -9.09
CA ARG A 45 8.88 0.87 -9.40
C ARG A 45 10.21 0.68 -10.12
N ASN A 46 10.99 -0.33 -9.74
CA ASN A 46 12.20 -0.66 -10.48
C ASN A 46 11.89 -1.18 -11.90
N GLU A 47 12.90 -1.08 -12.76
CA GLU A 47 12.85 -1.61 -14.12
C GLU A 47 12.71 -3.15 -14.14
N ASN A 48 12.23 -3.67 -15.27
CA ASN A 48 12.08 -5.11 -15.44
C ASN A 48 13.45 -5.80 -15.47
N ASN A 49 13.55 -6.98 -14.86
CA ASN A 49 14.75 -7.81 -14.78
C ASN A 49 15.89 -7.23 -13.93
N THR A 50 15.66 -6.18 -13.13
CA THR A 50 16.66 -5.56 -12.24
C THR A 50 16.47 -6.02 -10.79
N GLY A 51 16.39 -7.34 -10.59
CA GLY A 51 16.20 -7.97 -9.28
C GLY A 51 14.74 -8.09 -8.82
N PRO A 52 14.49 -8.33 -7.51
CA PRO A 52 13.15 -8.38 -6.96
C PRO A 52 12.36 -7.10 -7.25
N ILE A 53 11.05 -7.22 -7.42
CA ILE A 53 10.20 -6.06 -7.68
C ILE A 53 10.17 -5.16 -6.45
N VAL A 54 10.51 -3.89 -6.60
CA VAL A 54 10.43 -2.90 -5.53
C VAL A 54 9.37 -1.88 -5.91
N ARG A 55 8.27 -1.84 -5.17
CA ARG A 55 7.24 -0.79 -5.27
C ARG A 55 7.26 0.07 -4.04
N ILE A 56 7.30 1.38 -4.24
CA ILE A 56 7.29 2.36 -3.15
C ILE A 56 6.25 3.40 -3.50
N TYR A 57 5.38 3.71 -2.55
CA TYR A 57 4.34 4.71 -2.69
C TYR A 57 4.48 5.76 -1.60
N ALA A 58 4.23 7.01 -1.95
CA ALA A 58 3.96 8.09 -1.02
C ALA A 58 2.49 8.47 -1.15
N VAL A 59 1.74 8.47 -0.05
CA VAL A 59 0.29 8.65 -0.04
C VAL A 59 -0.07 9.76 0.93
N ALA A 60 -0.77 10.78 0.45
CA ALA A 60 -1.39 11.80 1.28
C ALA A 60 -2.73 11.29 1.81
N VAL A 61 -2.99 11.48 3.10
CA VAL A 61 -4.20 11.02 3.79
C VAL A 61 -4.91 12.14 4.54
N THR A 62 -6.24 12.21 4.45
CA THR A 62 -7.03 13.19 5.22
C THR A 62 -7.31 12.75 6.65
N ASP A 63 -7.35 11.44 6.89
CA ASP A 63 -7.58 10.84 8.20
C ASP A 63 -6.32 10.11 8.68
N THR A 64 -6.14 10.06 9.99
CA THR A 64 -4.99 9.44 10.66
C THR A 64 -5.31 8.06 11.25
N SER A 65 -6.42 7.44 10.82
CA SER A 65 -6.78 6.06 11.17
C SER A 65 -5.68 5.07 10.77
N TRP A 66 -4.99 4.52 11.77
CA TRP A 66 -3.94 3.52 11.58
C TRP A 66 -4.46 2.24 10.93
N GLU A 67 -5.68 1.85 11.27
CA GLU A 67 -6.31 0.65 10.73
C GLU A 67 -6.58 0.82 9.23
N ASP A 68 -7.13 1.96 8.83
CA ASP A 68 -7.43 2.22 7.42
C ASP A 68 -6.17 2.42 6.60
N MET A 69 -5.10 3.03 7.15
CA MET A 69 -3.79 3.06 6.49
C MET A 69 -3.22 1.66 6.29
N ARG A 70 -3.37 0.76 7.25
CA ARG A 70 -2.94 -0.64 7.08
C ARG A 70 -3.76 -1.34 6.00
N LYS A 71 -5.10 -1.20 6.02
CA LYS A 71 -5.99 -1.76 4.99
C LYS A 71 -5.69 -1.20 3.60
N TYR A 72 -5.41 0.11 3.49
CA TYR A 72 -4.95 0.72 2.26
C TYR A 72 -3.72 -0.01 1.72
N GLY A 73 -2.72 -0.24 2.57
CA GLY A 73 -1.53 -1.03 2.21
C GLY A 73 -1.86 -2.44 1.73
N ASP A 74 -2.85 -3.10 2.34
CA ASP A 74 -3.31 -4.44 1.94
C ASP A 74 -3.99 -4.46 0.56
N PHE A 75 -4.59 -3.34 0.14
CA PHE A 75 -5.14 -3.15 -1.21
C PHE A 75 -4.09 -2.85 -2.28
N MET A 76 -2.84 -2.56 -1.91
CA MET A 76 -1.80 -2.21 -2.89
C MET A 76 -1.32 -3.42 -3.69
N LEU A 77 -0.95 -3.14 -4.95
CA LEU A 77 -0.37 -4.13 -5.86
C LEU A 77 0.82 -4.85 -5.23
N TYR A 78 0.68 -6.15 -5.02
CA TYR A 78 1.70 -7.02 -4.42
C TYR A 78 2.03 -8.21 -5.32
N THR A 79 3.28 -8.67 -5.23
CA THR A 79 3.75 -9.89 -5.89
C THR A 79 4.75 -10.61 -4.99
N LYS A 80 4.72 -11.94 -4.93
CA LYS A 80 5.70 -12.77 -4.17
C LYS A 80 7.16 -12.62 -4.61
N TYR A 81 7.43 -11.88 -5.68
CA TYR A 81 8.76 -11.65 -6.24
C TYR A 81 9.35 -10.30 -5.80
N GLY A 82 8.85 -9.70 -4.73
CA GLY A 82 9.23 -8.33 -4.40
C GLY A 82 8.59 -7.78 -3.13
N THR A 83 8.81 -6.49 -2.92
CA THR A 83 8.33 -5.73 -1.78
C THR A 83 7.43 -4.60 -2.24
N THR A 84 6.37 -4.35 -1.48
CA THR A 84 5.51 -3.19 -1.63
C THR A 84 5.56 -2.37 -0.36
N ARG A 85 5.97 -1.11 -0.47
CA ARG A 85 6.10 -0.17 0.65
C ARG A 85 5.22 1.05 0.42
N VAL A 86 4.50 1.47 1.44
CA VAL A 86 3.66 2.67 1.42
C VAL A 86 4.05 3.56 2.58
N TYR A 87 4.38 4.81 2.28
CA TYR A 87 4.59 5.86 3.27
C TYR A 87 3.38 6.78 3.29
N PHE A 88 2.82 6.98 4.48
CA PHE A 88 1.64 7.81 4.67
C PHE A 88 2.02 9.18 5.21
N PHE A 89 1.50 10.23 4.60
CA PHE A 89 1.73 11.63 4.96
C PHE A 89 0.38 12.31 5.16
N PRO A 90 0.22 13.24 6.11
CA PRO A 90 -1.03 13.95 6.27
C PRO A 90 -1.24 14.92 5.10
N GLU A 91 -2.47 15.02 4.62
CA GLU A 91 -2.81 16.00 3.59
C GLU A 91 -2.58 17.44 4.11
N GLY A 92 -2.10 18.32 3.22
CA GLY A 92 -1.71 19.69 3.55
C GLY A 92 -0.31 19.85 4.15
N GLN A 93 0.38 18.76 4.46
CA GLN A 93 1.81 18.81 4.83
C GLN A 93 2.72 18.37 3.67
N PRO A 94 4.02 18.71 3.72
CA PRO A 94 4.98 18.28 2.71
C PRO A 94 5.05 16.75 2.62
N ALA A 95 4.89 16.23 1.40
CA ALA A 95 5.07 14.84 1.04
C ALA A 95 6.06 14.73 -0.14
N PRO A 96 6.84 13.64 -0.24
CA PRO A 96 7.80 13.48 -1.32
C PRO A 96 7.09 13.26 -2.66
N THR A 97 7.45 14.06 -3.65
CA THR A 97 7.03 13.90 -5.06
C THR A 97 7.96 13.00 -5.85
N GLU A 98 9.12 12.66 -5.28
CA GLU A 98 10.11 11.76 -5.88
C GLU A 98 10.50 10.68 -4.88
N LEU A 99 10.62 9.45 -5.37
CA LEU A 99 10.96 8.27 -4.59
C LEU A 99 12.14 7.53 -5.25
N SER A 100 12.97 6.90 -4.43
CA SER A 100 14.16 6.17 -4.85
C SER A 100 14.17 4.75 -4.27
N PRO A 101 14.73 3.75 -4.96
CA PRO A 101 14.89 2.40 -4.40
C PRO A 101 15.92 2.36 -3.27
N LYS A 102 16.87 3.30 -3.25
CA LYS A 102 17.92 3.39 -2.22
C LYS A 102 17.34 3.98 -0.95
N LYS A 103 17.79 3.50 0.21
CA LYS A 103 17.43 4.12 1.50
C LYS A 103 18.32 5.36 1.76
N PRO A 104 17.77 6.44 2.34
CA PRO A 104 16.35 6.69 2.59
C PRO A 104 15.59 6.84 1.26
N ASN A 105 14.37 6.26 1.18
CA ASN A 105 13.61 6.18 -0.08
C ASN A 105 13.11 7.55 -0.58
N PHE A 106 13.28 8.60 0.22
CA PHE A 106 12.98 10.00 -0.08
C PHE A 106 13.88 10.91 0.76
N ASP A 107 13.86 12.21 0.46
CA ASP A 107 14.61 13.25 1.17
C ASP A 107 14.22 13.32 2.67
N LYS A 108 15.23 13.33 3.56
CA LYS A 108 15.05 13.32 5.02
C LYS A 108 14.11 14.42 5.54
N LYS A 109 13.98 15.55 4.83
CA LYS A 109 13.06 16.64 5.23
C LYS A 109 11.60 16.18 5.39
N TYR A 110 11.19 15.10 4.73
CA TYR A 110 9.84 14.55 4.83
C TYR A 110 9.65 13.54 5.98
N GLU A 111 10.73 13.06 6.62
CA GLU A 111 10.65 12.00 7.64
C GLU A 111 9.77 12.39 8.83
N GLN A 112 9.81 13.66 9.25
CA GLN A 112 9.00 14.16 10.38
C GLN A 112 7.50 14.15 10.09
N ALA A 113 7.10 14.31 8.82
CA ALA A 113 5.71 14.30 8.39
C ALA A 113 5.18 12.87 8.11
N CYS A 114 6.06 11.85 8.09
CA CYS A 114 5.65 10.48 7.81
C CYS A 114 4.89 9.88 9.00
N LEU A 115 3.59 9.65 8.82
CA LEU A 115 2.69 9.10 9.83
C LEU A 115 2.95 7.62 10.09
N ALA A 116 3.10 6.85 9.01
CA ALA A 116 3.29 5.40 9.07
C ALA A 116 4.00 4.86 7.84
N VAL A 117 4.60 3.67 8.00
CA VAL A 117 5.06 2.83 6.89
C VAL A 117 4.32 1.51 6.92
N TYR A 118 3.67 1.17 5.81
CA TYR A 118 3.27 -0.19 5.51
C TYR A 118 4.33 -0.85 4.62
N GLU A 119 4.64 -2.10 4.88
CA GLU A 119 5.51 -2.91 4.02
C GLU A 119 4.98 -4.34 3.94
N LYS A 120 4.86 -4.86 2.72
CA LYS A 120 4.60 -6.28 2.45
C LYS A 120 5.77 -6.87 1.69
N ASP A 121 6.41 -7.87 2.28
CA ASP A 121 7.59 -8.52 1.73
C ASP A 121 7.23 -9.66 0.76
N ALA A 122 8.25 -10.27 0.12
CA ALA A 122 8.09 -11.37 -0.83
C ALA A 122 7.47 -12.64 -0.21
N MET A 123 7.51 -12.78 1.12
CA MET A 123 6.89 -13.87 1.87
C MET A 123 5.45 -13.53 2.28
N SER A 124 4.90 -12.42 1.78
CA SER A 124 3.59 -11.87 2.13
C SER A 124 3.47 -11.42 3.59
N GLN A 125 4.58 -11.26 4.30
CA GLN A 125 4.56 -10.74 5.67
C GLN A 125 4.34 -9.24 5.64
N VAL A 126 3.43 -8.78 6.49
CA VAL A 126 3.05 -7.37 6.62
C VAL A 126 3.70 -6.77 7.85
N THR A 127 4.45 -5.69 7.66
CA THR A 127 4.96 -4.83 8.73
C THR A 127 4.29 -3.46 8.64
N PHE A 128 3.70 -3.00 9.75
CA PHE A 128 3.10 -1.67 9.84
C PHE A 128 3.72 -0.90 11.01
N ARG A 129 4.50 0.13 10.71
CA ARG A 129 5.19 0.97 11.71
C ARG A 129 4.52 2.34 11.79
N LYS A 130 4.08 2.72 12.99
CA LYS A 130 3.54 4.05 13.30
C LYS A 130 4.69 4.97 13.71
N LYS A 131 4.67 6.22 13.26
CA LYS A 131 5.69 7.24 13.55
C LYS A 131 7.13 6.71 13.39
N PRO A 132 7.46 6.17 12.20
CA PRO A 132 8.68 5.38 11.95
C PRO A 132 10.00 6.12 12.19
N PHE A 133 10.00 7.46 12.16
CA PHE A 133 11.21 8.28 12.25
C PHE A 133 11.32 9.09 13.57
N THR A 134 10.32 9.02 14.45
CA THR A 134 10.34 9.82 15.69
C THR A 134 11.37 9.31 16.70
N GLN A 135 11.65 8.00 16.74
CA GLN A 135 12.61 7.40 17.68
C GLN A 135 14.08 7.61 17.29
N GLN A 136 14.39 7.70 15.99
CA GLN A 136 15.77 7.93 15.52
C GLN A 136 16.35 9.24 16.05
N THR A 137 15.52 10.27 16.17
CA THR A 137 15.93 11.56 16.77
C THR A 137 16.41 11.44 18.22
N ALA A 138 15.94 10.46 19.00
CA ALA A 138 16.34 10.32 20.41
C ALA A 138 17.70 9.63 20.55
N GLU A 139 17.98 8.62 19.72
CA GLU A 139 19.27 7.92 19.70
C GLU A 139 20.36 8.77 19.04
N GLU A 140 20.07 9.44 17.91
CA GLU A 140 21.00 10.40 17.30
C GLU A 140 21.34 11.56 18.25
N ARG A 141 20.36 12.04 19.04
CA ARG A 141 20.62 13.03 20.10
C ARG A 141 21.48 12.46 21.24
N HIS A 142 21.29 11.20 21.60
CA HIS A 142 22.09 10.56 22.65
C HIS A 142 23.54 10.37 22.21
N GLU A 143 23.79 9.94 20.97
CA GLU A 143 25.14 9.83 20.41
C GLU A 143 25.84 11.20 20.26
N LEU A 144 25.12 12.26 19.89
CA LEU A 144 25.68 13.63 19.87
C LEU A 144 26.04 14.15 21.26
N ILE A 145 25.33 13.75 22.31
CA ILE A 145 25.61 14.15 23.70
C ILE A 145 26.76 13.34 24.30
N VAL A 146 26.87 12.05 23.95
CA VAL A 146 27.87 11.13 24.53
C VAL A 146 29.18 11.14 23.73
N GLY A 147 29.14 11.37 22.41
CA GLY A 147 30.30 11.44 21.53
C GLY A 147 31.04 12.79 21.51
N ALA A 148 30.58 13.77 22.29
CA ALA A 148 31.23 15.08 22.46
C ALA A 148 32.17 15.14 23.69
N LYS A 149 32.61 13.99 24.22
CA LYS A 149 33.60 13.88 25.30
C LYS A 149 34.94 13.38 24.80
#